data_AF-A0A851N7A5-F1
#
_entry.id   AF-A0A851N7A5-F1
#
_cell.length_a   1.000
_cell.length_b   1.000
_cell.length_c   1.000
_cell.angle_alpha   90.00
_cell.angle_beta   90.00
_cell.angle_gamma   90.00
#
_symmetry.space_group_name_H-M   'P 1'
#
loop_
_entity.id
_entity.type
_entity.pdbx_description
1 polymer ?
#
loop_
_entity_poly.entity_id
_entity_poly.type
_entity_poly.pdbx_seq_one_letter_code
_entity_poly.pdbx_strand_id
1 'polypeptide(L)'
;VKHITGIPHSPTGQGIIERAHQTLKGYLAKQKGEQTDAHQRVHKALFTLNYLCLTGDREEPPVVIHHRNIKLGSTSTLPQL
;
A
#
# COMPACT_ATOMS: atom_id res chain seq x y z
N VAL A 1 16.77 7.63 8.36
CA VAL A 1 15.44 7.08 8.71
C VAL A 1 15.15 7.45 10.16
N LYS A 2 14.01 8.07 10.47
CA LYS A 2 13.60 8.40 11.86
C LYS A 2 12.63 7.33 12.35
N HIS A 3 12.90 6.74 13.52
CA HIS A 3 12.03 5.74 14.13
C HIS A 3 11.00 6.43 15.02
N ILE A 4 9.72 6.12 14.80
CA ILE A 4 8.60 6.61 15.61
C ILE A 4 7.77 5.38 15.99
N THR A 5 7.56 5.18 17.30
CA THR A 5 6.74 4.10 17.84
C THR A 5 5.43 4.66 18.39
N GLY A 6 4.38 3.84 18.37
CA GLY A 6 3.08 4.20 18.92
C GLY A 6 3.01 4.04 20.44
N ILE A 7 1.81 4.19 20.98
CA ILE A 7 1.51 3.94 22.38
C ILE A 7 1.66 2.43 22.66
N PRO A 8 2.38 2.02 23.71
CA PRO A 8 2.49 0.62 24.09
C PRO A 8 1.10 -0.03 24.25
N HIS A 9 0.97 -1.26 23.74
CA HIS A 9 -0.27 -2.07 23.81
C HIS A 9 -1.50 -1.44 23.13
N SER A 10 -1.35 -0.34 22.40
CA SER A 10 -2.44 0.27 21.62
C SER A 10 -2.13 0.21 20.12
N PRO A 11 -2.87 -0.60 19.34
CA PRO A 11 -2.68 -0.67 17.89
C PRO A 11 -3.23 0.56 17.14
N THR A 12 -3.97 1.44 17.81
CA THR A 12 -4.78 2.51 17.19
C THR A 12 -3.95 3.44 16.30
N GLY A 13 -2.67 3.66 16.63
CA GLY A 13 -1.76 4.47 15.82
C GLY A 13 -1.40 3.87 14.45
N GLN A 14 -1.75 2.60 14.18
CA GLN A 14 -1.40 1.88 12.95
C GLN A 14 -2.61 1.33 12.19
N GLY A 15 -3.83 1.81 12.48
CA GLY A 15 -5.06 1.27 11.90
C GLY A 15 -5.11 1.22 10.37
N ILE A 16 -4.40 2.13 9.67
CA ILE A 16 -4.28 2.10 8.21
C ILE A 16 -3.53 0.84 7.74
N ILE A 17 -2.42 0.50 8.40
CA ILE A 17 -1.62 -0.70 8.10
C ILE A 17 -2.40 -1.96 8.43
N GLU A 18 -3.12 -1.97 9.56
CA GLU A 18 -3.95 -3.11 9.93
C GLU A 18 -5.07 -3.37 8.93
N ARG A 19 -5.75 -2.32 8.45
CA ARG A 19 -6.74 -2.43 7.37
C ARG A 19 -6.12 -2.95 6.09
N ALA A 20 -4.95 -2.43 5.69
CA ALA A 20 -4.22 -2.92 4.52
C ALA A 20 -3.87 -4.41 4.63
N HIS A 21 -3.48 -4.86 5.83
CA HIS A 21 -3.22 -6.26 6.12
C HIS A 21 -4.47 -7.14 5.99
N GLN A 22 -5.63 -6.68 6.48
CA GLN A 22 -6.91 -7.37 6.26
C GLN A 22 -7.24 -7.49 4.77
N THR A 23 -7.06 -6.41 3.99
CA THR A 23 -7.27 -6.44 2.54
C THR A 23 -6.35 -7.46 1.87
N LEU A 24 -5.05 -7.46 2.18
CA LEU A 24 -4.08 -8.39 1.61
C LEU A 24 -4.46 -9.85 1.92
N LYS A 25 -4.82 -10.16 3.16
CA LYS A 25 -5.31 -11.50 3.55
C LYS A 25 -6.55 -11.90 2.74
N GLY A 26 -7.47 -10.97 2.51
CA GLY A 26 -8.64 -11.21 1.66
C GLY A 26 -8.29 -11.60 0.23
N TYR A 27 -7.29 -10.95 -0.37
CA TYR A 27 -6.81 -11.31 -1.72
C TYR A 27 -6.10 -12.66 -1.73
N LEU A 28 -5.27 -12.95 -0.72
CA LEU A 28 -4.57 -14.24 -0.59
C LEU A 28 -5.54 -15.42 -0.42
N ALA A 29 -6.66 -15.21 0.27
CA ALA A 29 -7.72 -16.21 0.43
C ALA A 29 -8.50 -16.47 -0.87
N LYS A 30 -8.62 -15.46 -1.74
CA LYS A 30 -9.30 -15.57 -3.05
C LYS A 30 -8.44 -16.20 -4.14
N GLN A 31 -7.12 -16.23 -3.97
CA GLN A 31 -6.22 -16.85 -4.94
C GLN A 31 -6.52 -18.36 -5.05
N LYS A 32 -6.92 -18.81 -6.23
CA LYS A 32 -7.09 -20.24 -6.56
C LYS A 32 -5.84 -20.75 -7.28
N GLY A 33 -5.39 -21.95 -6.95
CA GLY A 33 -4.27 -22.64 -7.59
C GLY A 33 -3.17 -23.10 -6.62
N GLU A 34 -2.50 -24.20 -6.96
CA GLU A 34 -1.40 -24.83 -6.21
C GLU A 34 -0.09 -24.03 -6.35
N GLN A 35 -0.13 -22.72 -6.17
CA GLN A 35 1.10 -21.95 -6.09
C GLN A 35 1.72 -22.22 -4.72
N THR A 36 2.57 -23.25 -4.65
CA THR A 36 3.17 -23.74 -3.40
C THR A 36 4.08 -22.70 -2.75
N ASP A 37 4.71 -21.85 -3.57
CA ASP A 37 5.58 -20.79 -3.07
C ASP A 37 4.77 -19.61 -2.50
N ALA A 38 4.96 -19.37 -1.20
CA ALA A 38 4.33 -18.28 -0.47
C ALA A 38 4.73 -16.90 -1.01
N HIS A 39 5.98 -16.74 -1.46
CA HIS A 39 6.47 -15.45 -1.96
C HIS A 39 5.77 -15.05 -3.26
N GLN A 40 5.67 -15.98 -4.21
CA GLN A 40 4.95 -15.72 -5.45
C GLN A 40 3.47 -15.39 -5.23
N ARG A 41 2.80 -16.07 -4.28
CA ARG A 41 1.41 -15.75 -3.92
C ARG A 41 1.26 -14.31 -3.42
N VAL A 42 2.15 -13.90 -2.52
CA VAL A 42 2.18 -12.53 -1.99
C VAL A 42 2.49 -11.51 -3.09
N HIS A 43 3.48 -11.77 -3.95
CA HIS A 43 3.79 -10.89 -5.08
C HIS A 43 2.60 -10.71 -6.03
N LYS A 44 1.89 -11.79 -6.37
CA LYS A 44 0.71 -11.72 -7.22
C LYS A 44 -0.41 -10.89 -6.58
N ALA A 45 -0.63 -11.05 -5.27
CA ALA A 45 -1.62 -10.26 -4.54
C ALA A 45 -1.25 -8.78 -4.50
N LEU A 46 0.01 -8.46 -4.20
CA LEU A 46 0.52 -7.09 -4.18
C LEU A 46 0.49 -6.44 -5.56
N PHE A 47 0.83 -7.18 -6.62
CA PHE A 47 0.73 -6.66 -7.98
C PHE A 47 -0.71 -6.27 -8.33
N THR A 48 -1.65 -7.15 -8.03
CA THR A 48 -3.08 -6.88 -8.24
C THR A 48 -3.52 -5.64 -7.48
N LEU A 49 -3.20 -5.55 -6.18
CA LEU A 49 -3.60 -4.42 -5.34
C LEU A 49 -2.95 -3.08 -5.76
N ASN A 50 -1.67 -3.08 -6.14
CA ASN A 50 -0.92 -1.85 -6.38
C ASN A 50 -1.05 -1.33 -7.82
N TYR A 51 -1.30 -2.21 -8.80
CA TYR A 51 -1.28 -1.87 -10.22
C TYR A 51 -2.63 -2.03 -10.92
N LEU A 52 -3.49 -2.94 -10.46
CA LEU A 52 -4.72 -3.30 -11.17
C LEU A 52 -6.00 -2.85 -10.46
N CYS A 53 -5.95 -2.65 -9.14
CA CYS A 53 -7.13 -2.28 -8.35
C CYS A 53 -7.22 -0.77 -8.11
N LEU A 54 -8.42 -0.24 -8.35
CA LEU A 54 -8.85 1.04 -7.83
C LEU A 54 -9.36 0.83 -6.40
N THR A 55 -8.90 1.65 -5.46
CA THR A 55 -9.27 1.52 -4.04
C THR A 55 -10.14 2.69 -3.62
N GLY A 56 -11.36 2.40 -3.14
CA GLY A 56 -12.31 3.42 -2.69
C GLY A 56 -12.93 4.18 -3.86
N ASP A 57 -12.89 5.50 -3.77
CA ASP A 57 -13.37 6.49 -4.74
C ASP A 57 -12.30 6.92 -5.76
N ARG A 58 -11.13 6.29 -5.72
CA ARG A 58 -10.00 6.67 -6.58
C ARG A 58 -10.19 6.20 -8.01
N GLU A 59 -9.94 7.09 -8.96
CA GLU A 59 -9.99 6.79 -10.41
C GLU A 59 -8.69 6.16 -10.92
N GLU A 60 -7.61 6.24 -10.13
CA GLU A 60 -6.27 5.79 -10.53
C GLU A 60 -5.69 4.75 -9.56
N PRO A 61 -4.88 3.79 -10.05
CA PRO A 61 -4.28 2.77 -9.20
C PRO A 61 -3.19 3.36 -8.30
N PRO A 62 -2.88 2.71 -7.16
CA PRO A 62 -1.89 3.19 -6.19
C PRO A 62 -0.53 3.57 -6.79
N VAL A 63 -0.06 2.83 -7.79
CA VAL A 63 1.20 3.12 -8.49
C VAL A 63 1.21 4.52 -9.11
N VAL A 64 0.15 4.95 -9.79
CA VAL A 64 0.10 6.26 -10.48
C VAL A 64 0.11 7.38 -9.44
N ILE A 65 -0.69 7.23 -8.40
CA ILE A 65 -0.80 8.20 -7.31
C ILE A 65 0.54 8.35 -6.57
N HIS A 66 1.20 7.23 -6.28
CA HIS A 66 2.50 7.24 -5.60
C HIS A 66 3.56 8.02 -6.40
N HIS A 67 3.67 7.74 -7.70
CA HIS A 67 4.63 8.43 -8.57
C HIS A 67 4.31 9.93 -8.71
N ARG A 68 3.03 10.31 -8.78
CA ARG A 68 2.62 11.72 -8.78
C ARG A 68 3.06 12.43 -7.49
N ASN A 69 2.82 11.81 -6.33
CA ASN A 69 3.18 12.39 -5.04
C ASN A 69 4.69 12.54 -4.87
N ILE A 70 5.48 11.59 -5.38
CA ILE A 70 6.95 11.70 -5.40
C ILE A 70 7.37 12.92 -6.23
N LYS A 71 6.82 13.07 -7.44
CA LYS A 71 7.14 14.21 -8.32
C LYS A 71 6.79 15.54 -7.66
N LEU A 72 5.60 15.65 -7.07
CA LEU A 72 5.16 16.88 -6.41
C LEU A 72 6.03 17.22 -5.18
N GLY A 73 6.40 16.22 -4.37
CA GLY A 73 7.28 16.40 -3.22
C GLY A 73 8.70 16.84 -3.60
N SER A 74 9.18 16.45 -4.79
CA SER A 74 10.48 16.89 -5.31
C SER A 74 10.51 18.31 -5.88
N THR A 75 9.35 18.91 -6.19
CA THR A 75 9.25 20.25 -6.80
C THR A 75 9.05 21.39 -5.80
N SER A 76 8.88 21.10 -4.50
CA SER A 76 8.55 22.12 -3.48
C SER A 76 9.77 22.73 -2.77
N THR A 77 10.92 22.85 -3.45
CA THR A 77 12.01 23.74 -3.02
C THR A 77 12.33 24.71 -4.14
N LEU A 78 11.63 25.84 -4.16
CA LEU A 78 12.12 27.17 -4.53
C LEU A 78 10.95 28.16 -4.35
N PRO A 79 11.03 29.16 -3.46
CA PRO A 79 10.20 30.34 -3.60
C PRO A 79 10.70 31.10 -4.83
N GLN A 80 9.83 31.33 -5.81
CA GLN A 80 10.03 32.38 -6.81
C GLN A 80 9.18 33.59 -6.42
N LEU A 81 9.90 34.71 -6.33
CA LEU A 81 9.56 36.09 -5.94
C LEU A 81 9.40 36.37 -4.43
#